data_AF-A0A8I0FR97-F1
#
_entry.id   AF-A0A8I0FR97-F1
#
_cell.length_a   1.000
_cell.length_b   1.000
_cell.length_c   1.000
_cell.angle_alpha   90.00
_cell.angle_beta   90.00
_cell.angle_gamma   90.00
#
_symmetry.space_group_name_H-M   'P 1'
#
loop_
_entity.id
_entity.type
_entity.pdbx_description
1 polymer ?
#
loop_
_entity_poly.entity_id
_entity_poly.type
_entity_poly.pdbx_seq_one_letter_code
_entity_poly.pdbx_strand_id
1 'polypeptide(L)' 'MQKIPDYLRIVILMGILCIPPIGATQIGWFFWGKEVGINCGMVVGTISVTVAAYLMYQKGWRDSDDDY' A
#
# COMPACT_ATOMS: atom_id res chain seq x y z
N MET A 1 -11.53 -14.46 12.66
CA MET A 1 -11.67 -13.00 12.54
C MET A 1 -12.81 -12.74 11.59
N GLN A 2 -13.76 -11.88 11.99
CA GLN A 2 -14.80 -11.44 11.06
C GLN A 2 -14.11 -10.73 9.90
N LYS A 3 -14.31 -11.28 8.71
CA LYS A 3 -13.64 -10.86 7.50
C LYS A 3 -14.17 -9.48 7.10
N ILE A 4 -13.28 -8.49 7.01
CA ILE A 4 -13.65 -7.11 6.60
C ILE A 4 -14.30 -7.20 5.21
N PRO A 5 -15.38 -6.46 4.90
CA PRO A 5 -15.97 -6.48 3.56
C PRO A 5 -14.95 -6.22 2.45
N ASP A 6 -15.06 -6.92 1.32
CA ASP A 6 -14.06 -6.87 0.25
C ASP A 6 -13.84 -5.47 -0.32
N TYR A 7 -14.90 -4.68 -0.46
CA TYR A 7 -14.79 -3.28 -0.92
C TYR A 7 -13.95 -2.44 0.05
N LEU A 8 -14.02 -2.68 1.36
CA LEU A 8 -13.19 -1.99 2.35
C LEU A 8 -11.74 -2.47 2.29
N ARG A 9 -11.49 -3.78 2.07
CA ARG A 9 -10.12 -4.29 1.88
C ARG A 9 -9.45 -3.64 0.68
N ILE A 10 -10.17 -3.49 -0.43
CA ILE A 10 -9.67 -2.82 -1.64
C ILE A 10 -9.33 -1.36 -1.35
N VAL A 11 -10.20 -0.63 -0.64
CA VAL A 11 -9.93 0.76 -0.25
C VAL A 11 -8.70 0.86 0.65
N ILE A 12 -8.53 -0.07 1.60
CA ILE A 12 -7.36 -0.11 2.48
C ILE A 12 -6.08 -0.39 1.67
N LEU A 13 -6.12 -1.36 0.75
CA LEU A 13 -4.99 -1.68 -0.12
C LEU A 13 -4.60 -0.47 -0.99
N MET A 14 -5.59 0.22 -1.58
CA MET A 14 -5.37 1.46 -2.31
C MET A 14 -4.74 2.54 -1.43
N GLY A 15 -5.21 2.68 -0.19
CA GLY A 15 -4.62 3.60 0.78
C GLY A 15 -3.15 3.29 1.07
N ILE A 16 -2.81 2.02 1.30
CA ILE A 16 -1.44 1.56 1.55
C ILE A 16 -0.53 1.78 0.33
N LEU A 17 -1.05 1.61 -0.89
CA LEU A 17 -0.29 1.76 -2.12
C LEU A 17 -0.11 3.22 -2.54
N CYS A 18 -1.02 4.11 -2.17
CA CYS A 18 -0.97 5.51 -2.60
C CYS A 18 -0.43 6.45 -1.52
N ILE A 19 -0.95 6.37 -0.28
CA ILE A 19 -0.68 7.40 0.74
C ILE A 19 0.79 7.37 1.19
N PRO A 20 1.37 6.23 1.60
CA PRO A 20 2.77 6.19 2.01
C PRO A 20 3.76 6.57 0.90
N PRO A 21 3.68 6.05 -0.34
CA PRO A 21 4.67 6.37 -1.38
C PRO A 21 4.58 7.82 -1.83
N ILE A 22 3.37 8.35 -1.99
CA ILE A 22 3.17 9.77 -2.33
C ILE A 22 3.66 10.65 -1.17
N GLY A 23 3.30 10.33 0.07
CA GLY A 23 3.74 11.06 1.26
C GLY A 23 5.27 11.09 1.39
N ALA A 24 5.93 9.95 1.22
CA ALA A 24 7.39 9.86 1.24
C ALA A 24 8.04 10.66 0.10
N THR A 25 7.42 10.65 -1.09
CA THR A 25 7.89 11.48 -2.21
C THR A 25 7.82 12.96 -1.88
N GLN A 26 6.67 13.43 -1.37
CA GLN A 26 6.45 14.84 -1.05
C GLN A 26 7.36 15.31 0.08
N ILE A 27 7.45 14.55 1.17
CA ILE A 27 8.31 14.87 2.32
C ILE A 27 9.78 14.86 1.89
N GLY A 28 10.22 13.80 1.21
CA GLY A 28 11.61 13.67 0.78
C GLY A 28 12.00 14.77 -0.20
N TRP A 29 11.10 15.14 -1.10
CA TRP A 29 11.31 16.26 -2.02
C TRP A 29 11.42 17.57 -1.26
N PHE A 30 10.51 17.84 -0.32
CA PHE A 30 10.49 19.09 0.43
C PHE A 30 11.79 19.34 1.21
N PHE A 31 12.37 18.30 1.82
CA PHE A 31 13.58 18.44 2.64
C PHE A 31 14.90 18.25 1.90
N TRP A 32 14.96 17.37 0.90
CA TRP A 32 16.21 16.94 0.27
C TRP A 32 16.24 17.10 -1.26
N GLY A 33 15.19 17.70 -1.84
CA GLY A 33 15.11 17.97 -3.27
C GLY A 33 14.54 16.82 -4.09
N LYS A 34 14.28 17.11 -5.36
CA LYS A 34 13.49 16.27 -6.27
C LYS A 34 13.98 14.83 -6.38
N GLU A 35 15.27 14.64 -6.61
CA GLU A 35 15.84 13.30 -6.85
C GLU A 35 15.73 12.41 -5.60
N VAL A 36 16.09 12.96 -4.43
CA VAL A 36 15.96 12.25 -3.15
C VAL A 36 14.49 11.95 -2.84
N GLY A 37 13.58 12.90 -3.10
CA GLY A 37 12.14 12.66 -2.95
C GLY A 37 11.63 11.49 -3.77
N ILE A 38 11.97 11.43 -5.06
CA ILE A 38 11.59 10.31 -5.94
C ILE A 38 12.18 9.00 -5.41
N ASN A 39 13.46 8.99 -4.98
CA ASN A 39 14.09 7.81 -4.41
C ASN A 39 13.38 7.32 -3.13
N CYS A 40 13.02 8.23 -2.22
CA CYS A 40 12.21 7.91 -1.03
C CYS A 40 10.86 7.30 -1.42
N GLY A 41 10.18 7.87 -2.41
CA GLY A 41 8.94 7.35 -2.96
C GLY A 41 9.05 5.92 -3.48
N MET A 42 10.10 5.62 -4.24
CA MET A 42 10.35 4.28 -4.79
C MET A 42 10.60 3.23 -3.69
N VAL A 43 11.43 3.57 -2.69
CA VAL A 43 11.72 2.67 -1.57
C VAL A 43 10.46 2.39 -0.75
N VAL A 44 9.74 3.43 -0.35
CA VAL A 44 8.49 3.29 0.42
C VAL A 44 7.41 2.59 -0.43
N GLY A 45 7.36 2.84 -1.73
CA GLY A 45 6.52 2.12 -2.69
C GLY A 45 6.75 0.62 -2.67
N THR A 46 8.00 0.18 -2.68
CA THR A 46 8.37 -1.23 -2.62
C THR A 46 7.89 -1.88 -1.31
N ILE A 47 8.03 -1.16 -0.18
CA ILE A 47 7.52 -1.61 1.12
C ILE A 47 5.99 -1.71 1.11
N SER A 48 5.29 -0.69 0.60
CA SER A 48 3.83 -0.68 0.46
C SER A 48 3.32 -1.87 -0.36
N VAL A 49 3.96 -2.18 -1.49
CA VAL A 49 3.61 -3.34 -2.33
C VAL A 49 3.85 -4.64 -1.57
N THR A 50 4.95 -4.74 -0.82
CA THR A 50 5.25 -5.94 -0.02
C THR A 50 4.18 -6.18 1.04
N VAL A 51 3.73 -5.14 1.74
CA VAL A 51 2.64 -5.23 2.71
C VAL A 51 1.32 -5.59 2.03
N ALA A 52 0.99 -4.96 0.91
CA ALA A 52 -0.22 -5.27 0.15
C ALA A 52 -0.23 -6.74 -0.31
N ALA A 53 0.89 -7.25 -0.81
CA ALA A 53 1.03 -8.65 -1.23
C ALA A 53 0.86 -9.62 -0.05
N TYR A 54 1.45 -9.29 1.11
CA TYR A 54 1.25 -10.07 2.34
C TYR A 54 -0.23 -10.11 2.74
N LEU A 55 -0.93 -8.98 2.71
CA LEU A 55 -2.35 -8.92 3.05
C LEU A 55 -3.21 -9.71 2.05
N MET A 56 -2.95 -9.55 0.75
CA MET A 56 -3.69 -10.27 -0.29
C MET A 56 -3.46 -11.78 -0.23
N TYR A 57 -2.21 -12.24 -0.09
CA TYR A 57 -1.86 -13.65 -0.20
C TYR A 57 -1.87 -14.38 1.16
N GLN A 58 -1.14 -13.87 2.16
CA GLN A 58 -0.98 -14.56 3.45
C GLN A 58 -2.19 -14.35 4.38
N LYS A 59 -2.91 -13.23 4.25
CA LYS A 59 -4.12 -12.96 5.03
C LYS A 59 -5.41 -13.27 4.29
N GLY A 60 -5.32 -13.81 3.07
CA GLY A 60 -6.48 -14.18 2.27
C GLY A 60 -7.40 -13.01 1.96
N TRP A 61 -6.89 -11.77 1.89
CA TRP A 61 -7.73 -10.61 1.55
C TRP A 61 -8.24 -10.65 0.12
N ARG A 62 -7.57 -11.43 -0.75
CA ARG A 62 -7.97 -11.70 -2.14
C ARG A 62 -8.99 -12.83 -2.26
N ASP A 63 -9.06 -13.71 -1.26
CA ASP A 63 -10.00 -14.83 -1.26
C ASP A 63 -11.40 -14.23 -1.11
N SER A 64 -12.17 -14.29 -2.20
CA SER A 64 -13.58 -13.91 -2.19
C SER A 64 -14.28 -14.75 -1.13
N ASP A 65 -15.10 -14.12 -0.28
CA ASP A 65 -15.99 -14.87 0.61
C ASP A 65 -17.08 -15.65 -0.16
N ASP A 66 -17.14 -15.44 -1.48
CA ASP A 66 -17.90 -16.21 -2.47
C ASP A 66 -17.21 -17.56 -2.79
N ASP A 67 -17.01 -18.41 -1.79
CA ASP A 67 -17.07 -19.86 -2.02
C ASP A 67 -18.55 -20.20 -2.19
N TYR A 68 -19.03 -20.18 -3.44
CA TYR A 68 -20.39 -20.61 -3.81
C TYR A 68 -20.50 -22.14 -3.78
#